data_AF-A0A6B2DHB0-F1
#
_entry.id   AF-A0A6B2DHB0-F1
#
_cell.length_a   1.000
_cell.length_b   1.000
_cell.length_c   1.000
_cell.angle_alpha   90.00
_cell.angle_beta   90.00
_cell.angle_gamma   90.00
#
_symmetry.space_group_name_H-M   'P 1'
#
loop_
_entity.id
_entity.type
_entity.pdbx_description
1 polymer ?
#
loop_
_entity_poly.entity_id
_entity_poly.type
_entity_poly.pdbx_seq_one_letter_code
_entity_poly.pdbx_strand_id
1 'polypeptide(L)'
;MHFRRAMALGALCVALTGLLSPPASATTEATTLSISQLVQEQNQWCWAASGLTIARFLGYGTNTSQNTFCDYSRGYPAGSQCPNQPGELTYVQRGYQALGLRPGTVTGALSFASVQSEITGRRPIETGIYWTAGGGHAQVIYGYDASGLVYYGDPWPSSQRYSAMAYSSYVRNGQFQWAQSLYRIGA
;
A
#
# COMPACT_ATOMS: atom_id res chain seq x y z
N MET A 1 79.13 -37.86 27.07
CA MET A 1 78.35 -39.07 26.69
C MET A 1 76.87 -38.76 26.83
N HIS A 2 76.10 -39.20 25.84
CA HIS A 2 74.66 -39.00 25.66
C HIS A 2 73.81 -39.38 26.89
N PHE A 3 72.65 -38.74 27.10
CA PHE A 3 71.34 -39.36 26.83
C PHE A 3 70.19 -38.33 26.91
N ARG A 4 69.13 -38.62 26.14
CA ARG A 4 68.01 -37.76 25.72
C ARG A 4 66.77 -37.95 26.63
N ARG A 5 65.76 -37.08 26.40
CA ARG A 5 64.28 -37.21 26.63
C ARG A 5 63.77 -36.47 27.89
N ALA A 6 62.62 -35.81 27.93
CA ALA A 6 61.47 -35.69 27.01
C ALA A 6 60.69 -34.37 27.25
N MET A 7 59.93 -33.92 26.24
CA MET A 7 58.86 -32.93 26.33
C MET A 7 57.54 -33.54 26.84
N ALA A 8 56.71 -32.74 27.54
CA ALA A 8 55.24 -32.71 27.47
C ALA A 8 54.73 -31.53 28.35
N LEU A 9 54.16 -30.46 27.78
CA LEU A 9 52.74 -30.20 27.42
C LEU A 9 51.85 -29.73 28.59
N GLY A 10 51.20 -28.58 28.39
CA GLY A 10 50.09 -28.11 29.24
C GLY A 10 49.65 -26.68 28.97
N ALA A 11 49.27 -26.33 27.74
CA ALA A 11 48.57 -25.06 27.46
C ALA A 11 47.08 -25.35 27.24
N LEU A 12 46.25 -24.89 28.17
CA LEU A 12 44.79 -25.02 28.14
C LEU A 12 44.20 -23.88 27.30
N CYS A 13 43.83 -24.16 26.05
CA CYS A 13 43.04 -23.23 25.23
C CYS A 13 41.54 -23.47 25.51
N VAL A 14 40.90 -22.54 26.23
CA VAL A 14 39.45 -22.50 26.35
C VAL A 14 38.90 -21.76 25.13
N ALA A 15 38.32 -22.49 24.18
CA ALA A 15 37.61 -21.90 23.05
C ALA A 15 36.16 -21.56 23.46
N LEU A 16 35.84 -20.28 23.62
CA LEU A 16 34.46 -19.79 23.66
C LEU A 16 33.89 -19.82 22.24
N THR A 17 33.15 -20.86 21.88
CA THR A 17 32.33 -20.85 20.66
C THR A 17 31.04 -20.09 20.94
N GLY A 18 30.99 -18.81 20.58
CA GLY A 18 29.74 -18.05 20.51
C GLY A 18 28.84 -18.64 19.43
N LEU A 19 27.67 -19.14 19.83
CA LEU A 19 26.62 -19.56 18.92
C LEU A 19 26.02 -18.32 18.24
N LEU A 20 26.43 -18.05 17.00
CA LEU A 20 25.71 -17.14 16.12
C LEU A 20 24.44 -17.85 15.66
N SER A 21 23.31 -17.56 16.32
CA SER A 21 22.01 -17.93 15.79
C SER A 21 21.83 -17.26 14.42
N PRO A 22 21.42 -17.98 13.37
CA PRO A 22 21.05 -17.35 12.11
C PRO A 22 19.87 -16.40 12.36
N PRO A 23 19.78 -15.26 11.64
CA PRO A 23 18.59 -14.42 11.72
C PRO A 23 17.38 -15.28 11.34
N ALA A 24 16.38 -15.31 12.21
CA ALA A 24 15.10 -15.94 11.89
C ALA A 24 14.54 -15.25 10.65
N SER A 25 14.37 -16.00 9.55
CA SER A 25 13.58 -15.54 8.41
C SER A 25 12.16 -15.31 8.91
N ALA A 26 11.78 -14.05 9.12
CA ALA A 26 10.41 -13.69 9.41
C ALA A 26 9.56 -14.13 8.20
N THR A 27 8.80 -15.21 8.35
CA THR A 27 7.71 -15.53 7.43
C THR A 27 6.79 -14.32 7.42
N THR A 28 6.69 -13.65 6.28
CA THR A 28 5.79 -12.52 6.13
C THR A 28 4.36 -13.03 6.27
N GLU A 29 3.73 -12.79 7.42
CA GLU A 29 2.34 -13.19 7.64
C GLU A 29 1.40 -12.43 6.70
N ALA A 30 0.39 -13.13 6.17
CA ALA A 30 -0.63 -12.49 5.36
C ALA A 30 -1.40 -11.46 6.20
N THR A 31 -1.60 -10.26 5.65
CA THR A 31 -2.33 -9.19 6.31
C THR A 31 -3.33 -8.60 5.34
N THR A 32 -4.59 -8.47 5.77
CA THR A 32 -5.62 -7.71 5.06
C THR A 32 -6.28 -6.69 5.99
N LEU A 33 -6.63 -5.54 5.43
CA LEU A 33 -7.37 -4.48 6.13
C LEU A 33 -8.85 -4.57 5.74
N SER A 34 -9.74 -4.49 6.73
CA SER A 34 -11.19 -4.51 6.51
C SER A 34 -11.72 -3.19 5.96
N ILE A 35 -11.27 -2.81 4.76
CA ILE A 35 -11.81 -1.66 4.03
C ILE A 35 -13.24 -1.95 3.55
N SER A 36 -14.04 -0.90 3.38
CA SER A 36 -15.33 -0.97 2.69
C SER A 36 -15.24 -0.18 1.39
N GLN A 37 -14.79 -0.83 0.31
CA GLN A 37 -14.52 -0.19 -0.98
C GLN A 37 -15.78 0.44 -1.58
N LEU A 38 -15.81 1.77 -1.65
CA LEU A 38 -16.92 2.56 -2.19
C LEU A 38 -17.05 2.36 -3.71
N VAL A 39 -18.30 2.24 -4.17
CA VAL A 39 -18.64 2.24 -5.60
C VAL A 39 -18.57 3.68 -6.09
N GLN A 40 -17.81 3.95 -7.16
CA GLN A 40 -17.75 5.30 -7.71
C GLN A 40 -19.13 5.74 -8.19
N GLU A 41 -19.54 6.94 -7.77
CA GLU A 41 -20.86 7.50 -8.11
C GLU A 41 -20.91 8.09 -9.52
N GLN A 42 -19.75 8.42 -10.09
CA GLN A 42 -19.60 8.99 -11.43
C GLN A 42 -18.53 8.24 -12.21
N ASN A 43 -18.62 8.27 -13.55
CA ASN A 43 -17.71 7.51 -14.43
C ASN A 43 -16.23 7.89 -14.25
N GLN A 44 -15.93 9.14 -13.89
CA GLN A 44 -14.56 9.62 -13.74
C GLN A 44 -14.11 9.76 -12.28
N TRP A 45 -14.84 9.19 -11.32
CA TRP A 45 -14.60 9.37 -9.87
C TRP A 45 -13.97 8.15 -9.18
N CYS A 46 -13.30 7.28 -9.92
CA CYS A 46 -12.53 6.18 -9.32
C CYS A 46 -11.56 6.68 -8.24
N TRP A 47 -10.90 7.83 -8.47
CA TRP A 47 -9.99 8.49 -7.52
C TRP A 47 -10.72 8.98 -6.26
N ALA A 48 -11.91 9.59 -6.41
CA ALA A 48 -12.66 10.11 -5.27
C ALA A 48 -13.20 8.96 -4.41
N ALA A 49 -13.71 7.90 -5.04
CA ALA A 49 -14.23 6.72 -4.36
C ALA A 49 -13.14 5.94 -3.62
N SER A 50 -11.98 5.73 -4.26
CA SER A 50 -10.83 5.05 -3.67
C SER A 50 -10.23 5.87 -2.54
N GLY A 51 -9.98 7.17 -2.77
CA GLY A 51 -9.49 8.07 -1.74
C GLY A 51 -10.40 8.11 -0.51
N LEU A 52 -11.71 8.29 -0.70
CA LEU A 52 -12.68 8.34 0.39
C LEU A 52 -12.84 6.97 1.10
N THR A 53 -12.67 5.85 0.41
CA THR A 53 -12.60 4.52 1.04
C THR A 53 -11.51 4.47 2.10
N ILE A 54 -10.31 4.94 1.76
CA ILE A 54 -9.17 4.95 2.68
C ILE A 54 -9.40 5.92 3.84
N ALA A 55 -9.91 7.12 3.56
CA ALA A 55 -10.23 8.09 4.62
C ALA A 55 -11.22 7.49 5.63
N ARG A 56 -12.30 6.86 5.16
CA ARG A 56 -13.31 6.22 6.02
C ARG A 56 -12.73 5.07 6.82
N PHE A 57 -11.86 4.25 6.22
CA PHE A 57 -11.16 3.19 6.94
C PHE A 57 -10.30 3.73 8.10
N LEU A 58 -9.68 4.90 7.91
CA LEU A 58 -8.89 5.58 8.94
C LEU A 58 -9.75 6.41 9.93
N GLY A 59 -11.08 6.38 9.81
CA GLY A 59 -12.01 7.09 10.69
C GLY A 59 -12.32 8.53 10.30
N TYR A 60 -11.93 8.97 9.10
CA TYR A 60 -12.15 10.32 8.60
C TYR A 60 -13.25 10.35 7.53
N GLY A 61 -14.06 11.41 7.50
CA GLY A 61 -15.08 11.60 6.46
C GLY A 61 -16.14 10.50 6.41
N THR A 62 -16.48 9.87 7.54
CA THR A 62 -17.49 8.80 7.63
C THR A 62 -18.86 9.21 7.09
N ASN A 63 -19.22 10.48 7.26
CA ASN A 63 -20.46 11.08 6.75
C ASN A 63 -20.26 11.93 5.47
N THR A 64 -19.07 11.96 4.90
CA THR A 64 -18.75 12.74 3.69
C THR A 64 -19.20 11.98 2.44
N SER A 65 -19.91 12.62 1.52
CA SER A 65 -20.27 12.04 0.21
C SER A 65 -19.08 12.09 -0.77
N GLN A 66 -19.10 11.31 -1.86
CA GLN A 66 -18.05 11.44 -2.88
C GLN A 66 -18.04 12.83 -3.53
N ASN A 67 -19.21 13.44 -3.73
CA ASN A 67 -19.29 14.81 -4.24
C ASN A 67 -18.60 15.80 -3.31
N THR A 68 -18.88 15.75 -2.00
CA THR A 68 -18.22 16.64 -1.04
C THR A 68 -16.71 16.39 -0.95
N PHE A 69 -16.28 15.12 -1.01
CA PHE A 69 -14.86 14.79 -1.06
C PHE A 69 -14.20 15.31 -2.35
N CYS A 70 -14.92 15.25 -3.47
CA CYS A 70 -14.49 15.81 -4.75
C CYS A 70 -14.35 17.33 -4.69
N ASP A 71 -15.33 18.03 -4.10
CA ASP A 71 -15.27 19.48 -3.86
C ASP A 71 -14.02 19.86 -3.07
N TYR A 72 -13.79 19.19 -1.94
CA TYR A 72 -12.59 19.40 -1.10
C TYR A 72 -11.29 19.15 -1.86
N SER A 73 -11.23 18.06 -2.61
CA SER A 73 -10.04 17.67 -3.39
C SER A 73 -9.71 18.66 -4.50
N ARG A 74 -10.75 19.27 -5.08
CA ARG A 74 -10.67 20.22 -6.20
C ARG A 74 -10.62 21.69 -5.76
N GLY A 75 -10.81 21.98 -4.47
CA GLY A 75 -10.87 23.33 -3.93
C GLY A 75 -12.16 24.08 -4.28
N TYR A 76 -13.25 23.37 -4.55
CA TYR A 76 -14.57 23.96 -4.73
C TYR A 76 -15.25 24.23 -3.38
N PRO A 77 -16.20 25.17 -3.31
CA PRO A 77 -17.06 25.33 -2.14
C PRO A 77 -17.80 24.03 -1.81
N ALA A 78 -17.94 23.70 -0.53
CA ALA A 78 -18.64 22.50 -0.10
C ALA A 78 -20.11 22.52 -0.56
N GLY A 79 -20.57 21.41 -1.16
CA GLY A 79 -21.94 21.30 -1.67
C GLY A 79 -22.10 21.82 -3.10
N SER A 80 -21.00 22.10 -3.79
CA SER A 80 -21.01 22.34 -5.23
C SER A 80 -21.34 21.06 -5.98
N GLN A 81 -21.76 21.15 -7.23
CA GLN A 81 -21.83 19.98 -8.10
C GLN A 81 -20.43 19.73 -8.67
N CYS A 82 -19.67 18.84 -8.03
CA CYS A 82 -18.34 18.52 -8.53
C CYS A 82 -18.45 17.89 -9.93
N PRO A 83 -17.63 18.27 -10.91
CA PRO A 83 -17.76 17.77 -12.27
C PRO A 83 -17.36 16.29 -12.36
N ASN A 84 -18.01 15.55 -13.27
CA ASN A 84 -17.63 14.18 -13.65
C ASN A 84 -16.35 14.21 -14.51
N GLN A 85 -15.21 14.47 -13.87
CA GLN A 85 -13.89 14.60 -14.51
C GLN A 85 -12.85 13.71 -13.85
N PRO A 86 -11.82 13.26 -14.61
CA PRO A 86 -10.71 12.51 -14.03
C PRO A 86 -9.96 13.37 -13.02
N GLY A 87 -9.26 12.71 -12.11
CA GLY A 87 -8.52 13.36 -11.02
C GLY A 87 -7.14 12.77 -10.84
N GLU A 88 -6.31 13.54 -10.14
CA GLU A 88 -4.96 13.15 -9.77
C GLU A 88 -4.92 12.77 -8.28
N LEU A 89 -3.98 11.90 -7.89
CA LEU A 89 -3.79 11.55 -6.48
C LEU A 89 -3.37 12.77 -5.61
N THR A 90 -2.80 13.81 -6.23
CA THR A 90 -2.52 15.09 -5.57
C THR A 90 -3.80 15.85 -5.18
N TYR A 91 -4.92 15.62 -5.86
CA TYR A 91 -6.22 16.17 -5.47
C TYR A 91 -6.75 15.43 -4.25
N VAL A 92 -6.60 14.10 -4.21
CA VAL A 92 -6.95 13.29 -3.03
C VAL A 92 -6.20 13.77 -1.79
N GLN A 93 -4.91 14.12 -1.92
CA GLN A 93 -4.15 14.72 -0.81
C GLN A 93 -4.82 15.98 -0.24
N ARG A 94 -5.36 16.87 -1.10
CA ARG A 94 -6.11 18.05 -0.64
C ARG A 94 -7.42 17.66 0.04
N GLY A 95 -8.12 16.67 -0.52
CA GLY A 95 -9.32 16.09 0.09
C GLY A 95 -9.04 15.56 1.51
N TYR A 96 -7.93 14.86 1.70
CA TYR A 96 -7.49 14.39 3.02
C TYR A 96 -7.17 15.54 3.97
N GLN A 97 -6.43 16.56 3.52
CA GLN A 97 -6.14 17.75 4.33
C GLN A 97 -7.43 18.44 4.79
N ALA A 98 -8.42 18.59 3.92
CA ALA A 98 -9.72 19.17 4.25
C ALA A 98 -10.51 18.33 5.28
N LEU A 99 -10.31 17.01 5.29
CA LEU A 99 -10.88 16.11 6.31
C LEU A 99 -10.07 16.08 7.62
N GLY A 100 -8.93 16.79 7.70
CA GLY A 100 -8.02 16.72 8.85
C GLY A 100 -7.13 15.47 8.88
N LEU A 101 -7.08 14.71 7.78
CA LEU A 101 -6.24 13.53 7.62
C LEU A 101 -4.87 13.92 7.04
N ARG A 102 -3.79 13.40 7.62
CA ARG A 102 -2.44 13.57 7.06
C ARG A 102 -2.38 12.90 5.69
N PRO A 103 -2.04 13.64 4.61
CA PRO A 103 -2.37 13.23 3.26
C PRO A 103 -1.46 12.14 2.68
N GLY A 104 -0.33 11.83 3.33
CA GLY A 104 0.67 10.92 2.76
C GLY A 104 1.46 11.55 1.61
N THR A 105 2.03 10.71 0.74
CA THR A 105 2.96 11.09 -0.33
C THR A 105 2.56 10.42 -1.64
N VAL A 106 2.53 11.18 -2.73
CA VAL A 106 2.36 10.64 -4.09
C VAL A 106 3.71 10.22 -4.64
N THR A 107 3.79 9.02 -5.21
CA THR A 107 4.98 8.48 -5.87
C THR A 107 4.58 7.52 -7.01
N GLY A 108 5.54 6.80 -7.59
CA GLY A 108 5.30 5.73 -8.56
C GLY A 108 4.79 4.43 -7.92
N ALA A 109 4.91 3.31 -8.63
CA ALA A 109 4.65 1.99 -8.04
C ALA A 109 5.57 1.72 -6.85
N LEU A 110 5.04 1.06 -5.82
CA LEU A 110 5.78 0.72 -4.61
C LEU A 110 6.42 -0.66 -4.72
N SER A 111 7.53 -0.87 -4.00
CA SER A 111 8.09 -2.21 -3.79
C SER A 111 7.12 -3.09 -2.99
N PHE A 112 7.19 -4.41 -3.13
CA PHE A 112 6.35 -5.32 -2.32
C PHE A 112 6.62 -5.13 -0.82
N ALA A 113 7.88 -4.92 -0.42
CA ALA A 113 8.23 -4.60 0.97
C ALA A 113 7.58 -3.30 1.47
N SER A 114 7.47 -2.28 0.62
CA SER A 114 6.75 -1.04 0.95
C SER A 114 5.25 -1.30 1.09
N VAL A 115 4.64 -2.13 0.23
CA VAL A 115 3.23 -2.56 0.39
C VAL A 115 3.04 -3.26 1.74
N GLN A 116 3.92 -4.19 2.09
CA GLN A 116 3.86 -4.90 3.36
C GLN A 116 3.93 -3.92 4.55
N SER A 117 4.89 -2.99 4.53
CA SER A 117 5.07 -2.00 5.59
C SER A 117 3.88 -1.05 5.75
N GLU A 118 3.19 -0.69 4.66
CA GLU A 118 2.00 0.15 4.71
C GLU A 118 0.81 -0.63 5.27
N ILE A 119 0.53 -1.82 4.74
CA ILE A 119 -0.59 -2.65 5.15
C ILE A 119 -0.46 -3.10 6.61
N THR A 120 0.70 -3.61 7.04
CA THR A 120 0.95 -3.97 8.45
C THR A 120 0.85 -2.74 9.36
N GLY A 121 1.20 -1.56 8.85
CA GLY A 121 1.02 -0.28 9.51
C GLY A 121 -0.43 0.25 9.50
N ARG A 122 -1.41 -0.54 9.05
CA ARG A 122 -2.83 -0.17 8.88
C ARG A 122 -3.05 1.03 7.95
N ARG A 123 -2.25 1.15 6.89
CA ARG A 123 -2.36 2.20 5.86
C ARG A 123 -2.65 1.56 4.50
N PRO A 124 -3.91 1.54 4.05
CA PRO A 124 -4.21 1.19 2.67
C PRO A 124 -3.51 2.15 1.70
N ILE A 125 -3.24 1.69 0.48
CA ILE A 125 -2.57 2.48 -0.56
C ILE A 125 -3.56 2.74 -1.68
N GLU A 126 -3.74 4.00 -2.07
CA GLU A 126 -4.45 4.32 -3.30
C GLU A 126 -3.49 4.22 -4.47
N THR A 127 -3.89 3.53 -5.53
CA THR A 127 -3.05 3.29 -6.70
C THR A 127 -3.67 3.90 -7.94
N GLY A 128 -2.88 4.59 -8.76
CA GLY A 128 -3.24 4.93 -10.14
C GLY A 128 -2.65 3.90 -11.09
N ILE A 129 -3.51 3.10 -11.73
CA ILE A 129 -3.12 2.22 -12.84
C ILE A 129 -3.45 2.90 -14.17
N TYR A 130 -2.66 2.62 -15.20
CA TYR A 130 -2.93 3.05 -16.57
C TYR A 130 -3.19 1.83 -17.45
N TRP A 131 -4.35 1.82 -18.09
CA TRP A 131 -4.75 0.76 -19.00
C TRP A 131 -3.90 0.81 -20.27
N THR A 132 -3.57 -0.35 -20.83
CA THR A 132 -2.88 -0.45 -22.12
C THR A 132 -3.76 0.08 -23.27
N ALA A 133 -5.08 0.02 -23.12
CA ALA A 133 -6.06 0.62 -24.02
C ALA A 133 -6.21 2.15 -23.86
N GLY A 134 -5.52 2.75 -22.89
CA GLY A 134 -5.60 4.17 -22.57
C GLY A 134 -6.55 4.49 -21.42
N GLY A 135 -6.29 5.62 -20.76
CA GLY A 135 -7.01 6.05 -19.56
C GLY A 135 -6.40 5.52 -18.27
N GLY A 136 -6.78 6.14 -17.15
CA GLY A 136 -6.35 5.77 -15.81
C GLY A 136 -7.49 5.27 -14.94
N HIS A 137 -7.16 4.48 -13.93
CA HIS A 137 -8.11 3.98 -12.95
C HIS A 137 -7.48 3.94 -11.57
N ALA A 138 -8.24 4.38 -10.57
CA ALA A 138 -7.80 4.31 -9.18
C ALA A 138 -8.36 3.06 -8.49
N GLN A 139 -7.52 2.41 -7.70
CA GLN A 139 -7.85 1.23 -6.89
C GLN A 139 -7.24 1.39 -5.50
N VAL A 140 -7.61 0.51 -4.56
CA VAL A 140 -7.05 0.50 -3.20
C VAL A 140 -6.38 -0.83 -2.92
N ILE A 141 -5.05 -0.86 -2.76
CA ILE A 141 -4.39 -2.02 -2.18
C ILE A 141 -4.66 -2.02 -0.67
N TYR A 142 -5.21 -3.13 -0.17
CA TYR A 142 -5.61 -3.29 1.23
C TYR A 142 -5.01 -4.52 1.90
N GLY A 143 -4.26 -5.34 1.18
CA GLY A 143 -3.68 -6.55 1.74
C GLY A 143 -2.54 -7.14 0.93
N TYR A 144 -1.84 -8.08 1.54
CA TYR A 144 -0.86 -8.95 0.90
C TYR A 144 -0.82 -10.33 1.57
N ASP A 145 -0.16 -11.31 0.94
CA ASP A 145 0.16 -12.59 1.57
C ASP A 145 1.61 -13.06 1.37
N ALA A 146 1.96 -14.15 2.04
CA ALA A 146 3.28 -14.78 1.98
C ALA A 146 3.64 -15.33 0.58
N SER A 147 2.64 -15.57 -0.27
CA SER A 147 2.85 -16.08 -1.64
C SER A 147 3.17 -14.97 -2.65
N GLY A 148 3.12 -13.71 -2.21
CA GLY A 148 3.38 -12.55 -3.07
C GLY A 148 2.12 -12.01 -3.74
N LEU A 149 0.92 -12.35 -3.27
CA LEU A 149 -0.31 -11.69 -3.74
C LEU A 149 -0.44 -10.30 -3.11
N VAL A 150 -1.04 -9.40 -3.87
CA VAL A 150 -1.64 -8.16 -3.36
C VAL A 150 -3.16 -8.26 -3.51
N TYR A 151 -3.88 -7.82 -2.48
CA TYR A 151 -5.33 -7.73 -2.47
C TYR A 151 -5.73 -6.28 -2.69
N TYR A 152 -6.66 -6.05 -3.62
CA TYR A 152 -7.07 -4.71 -4.01
C TYR A 152 -8.59 -4.60 -4.20
N GLY A 153 -9.10 -3.41 -3.85
CA GLY A 153 -10.48 -2.98 -4.06
C GLY A 153 -10.60 -2.18 -5.35
N ASP A 154 -11.63 -2.46 -6.15
CA ASP A 154 -11.93 -1.74 -7.38
C ASP A 154 -13.25 -0.94 -7.23
N PRO A 155 -13.23 0.39 -7.38
CA PRO A 155 -14.43 1.22 -7.21
C PRO A 155 -15.42 1.11 -8.38
N TRP A 156 -15.04 0.56 -9.53
CA TRP A 156 -15.88 0.55 -10.72
C TRP A 156 -17.18 -0.25 -10.51
N PRO A 157 -18.36 0.23 -10.95
CA PRO A 157 -19.65 -0.36 -10.56
C PRO A 157 -19.84 -1.83 -10.96
N SER A 158 -19.34 -2.22 -12.13
CA SER A 158 -19.50 -3.58 -12.67
C SER A 158 -18.28 -4.49 -12.42
N SER A 159 -17.22 -3.98 -11.79
CA SER A 159 -16.02 -4.77 -11.50
C SER A 159 -16.21 -5.69 -10.30
N GLN A 160 -15.50 -6.82 -10.28
CA GLN A 160 -15.33 -7.60 -9.07
C GLN A 160 -14.68 -6.71 -7.99
N ARG A 161 -15.45 -6.44 -6.93
CA ARG A 161 -15.14 -5.40 -5.95
C ARG A 161 -13.83 -5.63 -5.20
N TYR A 162 -13.55 -6.88 -4.84
CA TYR A 162 -12.34 -7.29 -4.14
C TYR A 162 -11.70 -8.42 -4.93
N SER A 163 -10.44 -8.22 -5.29
CA SER A 163 -9.66 -9.14 -6.12
C SER A 163 -8.24 -9.27 -5.58
N ALA A 164 -7.51 -10.26 -6.06
CA ALA A 164 -6.11 -10.45 -5.74
C ALA A 164 -5.34 -10.89 -6.99
N MET A 165 -4.07 -10.50 -7.07
CA MET A 165 -3.14 -11.03 -8.07
C MET A 165 -1.71 -10.97 -7.56
N ALA A 166 -0.80 -11.68 -8.23
CA ALA A 166 0.63 -11.59 -7.93
C ALA A 166 1.10 -10.14 -8.02
N TYR A 167 1.93 -9.71 -7.06
CA TYR A 167 2.50 -8.37 -7.01
C TYR A 167 3.14 -7.97 -8.34
N SER A 168 3.90 -8.87 -8.97
CA SER A 168 4.52 -8.64 -10.27
C SER A 168 3.50 -8.35 -11.36
N SER A 169 2.38 -9.09 -11.36
CA SER A 169 1.28 -8.88 -12.31
C SER A 169 0.55 -7.58 -12.04
N TYR A 170 0.41 -7.17 -10.77
CA TYR A 170 -0.21 -5.89 -10.41
C TYR A 170 0.68 -4.70 -10.82
N VAL A 171 2.01 -4.83 -10.67
CA VAL A 171 2.95 -3.80 -11.15
C VAL A 171 2.82 -3.61 -12.67
N ARG A 172 2.76 -4.71 -13.44
CA ARG A 172 2.57 -4.64 -14.88
C ARG A 172 2.04 -5.97 -15.44
N ASN A 173 1.04 -5.88 -16.31
CA ASN A 173 0.52 -7.00 -17.09
C ASN A 173 0.06 -6.50 -18.48
N GLY A 174 -0.59 -7.37 -19.26
CA GLY A 174 -1.08 -7.01 -20.60
C GLY A 174 -2.28 -6.02 -20.61
N GLN A 175 -2.94 -5.83 -19.48
CA GLN A 175 -4.11 -4.96 -19.32
C GLN A 175 -3.72 -3.59 -18.76
N PHE A 176 -2.80 -3.51 -17.79
CA PHE A 176 -2.41 -2.25 -17.19
C PHE A 176 -0.99 -2.25 -16.60
N GLN A 177 -0.51 -1.04 -16.30
CA GLN A 177 0.67 -0.77 -15.48
C GLN A 177 0.27 0.04 -14.24
N TRP A 178 0.76 -0.36 -13.06
CA TRP A 178 0.70 0.48 -11.87
C TRP A 178 1.67 1.65 -12.02
N ALA A 179 1.13 2.86 -12.18
CA ALA A 179 1.90 4.05 -12.52
C ALA A 179 2.14 4.98 -11.31
N GLN A 180 1.16 5.07 -10.40
CA GLN A 180 1.20 6.00 -9.28
C GLN A 180 0.66 5.38 -8.00
N SER A 181 1.13 5.88 -6.85
CA SER A 181 0.65 5.50 -5.53
C SER A 181 0.50 6.72 -4.64
N LEU A 182 -0.51 6.73 -3.77
CA LEU A 182 -0.60 7.58 -2.60
C LEU A 182 -0.46 6.68 -1.36
N TYR A 183 0.64 6.87 -0.62
CA TYR A 183 1.02 6.02 0.52
C TYR A 183 1.46 6.88 1.71
N ARG A 184 1.72 6.27 2.88
CA ARG A 184 1.95 6.97 4.16
C ARG A 184 0.76 7.82 4.61
N ILE A 185 -0.46 7.44 4.19
CA ILE A 185 -1.68 8.16 4.55
C ILE A 185 -1.90 8.01 6.07
N GLY A 186 -2.06 9.13 6.77
CA GLY A 186 -2.17 9.15 8.24
C GLY A 186 -0.85 9.01 9.02
N ALA A 187 0.29 8.72 8.36
CA ALA A 187 1.61 8.60 8.99
C ALA A 187 2.31 9.93 9.15
#